data_AF-A0A659SH75-F1
#
_entry.id   AF-A0A659SH75-F1
#
_cell.length_a   1.000
_cell.length_b   1.000
_cell.length_c   1.000
_cell.angle_alpha   90.00
_cell.angle_beta   90.00
_cell.angle_gamma   90.00
#
_symmetry.space_group_name_H-M   'P 1'
#
loop_
_entity.id
_entity.type
_entity.pdbx_description
1 polymer ?
#
loop_
_entity_poly.entity_id
_entity_poly.type
_entity_poly.pdbx_seq_one_letter_code
_entity_poly.pdbx_strand_id
1 'polypeptide(L)' 'MAQDYHHGVRVVEINEGTRPITTVSTAIVGMVCTGAAAEATVCPRRTPVLRAA' A
#
# COMPACT_ATOMS: atom_id res chain seq x y z
N MET A 1 24.69 28.82 -16.25
CA MET A 1 24.43 28.84 -17.71
C MET A 1 23.53 27.67 -18.02
N ALA A 2 22.31 27.94 -18.47
CA ALA A 2 21.33 26.94 -18.87
C ALA A 2 21.47 26.72 -20.38
N GLN A 3 22.31 25.78 -20.79
CA GLN A 3 22.50 25.42 -22.21
C GLN A 3 22.08 23.98 -22.52
N ASP A 4 21.73 23.16 -21.51
CA ASP A 4 21.41 21.74 -21.69
C ASP A 4 19.91 21.42 -21.59
N TYR A 5 19.04 22.43 -21.70
CA TYR A 5 17.60 22.20 -21.83
C TYR A 5 17.22 22.25 -23.31
N HIS A 6 17.33 21.10 -23.98
CA HIS A 6 16.66 20.92 -25.26
C HIS A 6 15.15 21.07 -25.05
N HIS A 7 14.48 21.88 -25.87
CA HIS A 7 13.02 21.98 -25.85
C HIS A 7 12.42 20.62 -26.20
N GLY A 8 12.07 19.85 -25.18
CA GLY A 8 11.58 18.48 -25.31
C GLY A 8 11.01 18.00 -23.98
N VAL A 9 10.15 17.00 -24.03
CA VAL A 9 9.57 16.36 -22.85
C VAL A 9 10.43 15.16 -22.48
N ARG A 10 10.85 15.07 -21.23
CA ARG A 10 11.49 13.87 -20.67
C ARG A 10 10.47 13.09 -19.85
N VAL A 11 10.22 11.84 -20.23
CA VAL A 11 9.44 10.90 -19.42
C VAL A 11 10.40 10.18 -18.48
N VAL A 12 10.10 10.24 -17.19
CA VAL A 12 10.81 9.47 -16.15
C VAL A 12 9.76 8.64 -15.43
N GLU A 13 9.76 7.33 -15.68
CA GLU A 13 8.93 6.39 -14.93
C GLU A 13 9.64 6.02 -13.63
N ILE A 14 8.98 6.31 -12.50
CA ILE A 14 9.48 5.99 -11.16
C ILE A 14 8.52 4.97 -10.56
N ASN A 15 8.95 3.71 -10.51
CA ASN A 15 8.19 2.61 -9.90
C ASN A 15 8.62 2.31 -8.44
N GLU A 16 9.64 3.01 -7.95
CA GLU A 16 10.26 2.80 -6.64
C GLU A 16 9.79 3.81 -5.58
N GLY A 17 8.63 4.45 -5.81
CA GLY A 17 8.06 5.39 -4.85
C GLY A 17 7.66 4.67 -3.56
N THR A 18 8.46 4.79 -2.50
CA THR A 18 8.04 4.42 -1.16
C THR A 18 6.91 5.35 -0.73
N ARG A 19 5.68 4.84 -0.64
CA ARG A 19 4.57 5.54 0.01
C ARG A 19 4.59 5.16 1.49
N PRO A 20 5.13 6.01 2.39
CA PRO A 20 5.17 5.67 3.80
C PRO A 20 3.74 5.56 4.35
N ILE A 21 3.48 4.50 5.11
CA ILE A 21 2.22 4.36 5.84
C ILE A 21 2.26 5.37 6.99
N THR A 22 1.41 6.40 6.91
CA THR A 22 1.26 7.37 7.99
C THR A 22 0.28 6.83 9.04
N THR A 23 0.73 6.73 10.28
CA THR A 23 -0.14 6.33 11.39
C THR A 23 -1.00 7.53 11.79
N VAL A 24 -2.29 7.49 11.46
CA VAL A 24 -3.29 8.41 12.01
C VAL A 24 -4.05 7.65 13.09
N SER A 25 -4.05 8.14 14.33
CA SER A 25 -4.60 7.40 15.50
C SER A 25 -6.06 6.99 15.37
N THR A 26 -6.82 7.68 14.52
CA THR A 26 -8.23 7.42 14.23
C THR A 26 -8.46 6.58 12.98
N ALA A 27 -7.44 6.37 12.14
CA ALA A 27 -7.55 5.62 10.89
C ALA A 27 -7.12 4.16 11.08
N ILE A 28 -7.94 3.39 11.79
CA ILE A 28 -7.77 1.93 11.86
C ILE A 28 -8.29 1.34 10.54
N VAL A 29 -7.39 0.79 9.73
CA VAL A 29 -7.74 0.14 8.46
C VAL A 29 -8.24 -1.29 8.74
N GLY A 30 -9.51 -1.55 8.42
CA GLY A 30 -10.09 -2.89 8.40
C GLY A 30 -10.19 -3.44 6.99
N MET A 31 -9.96 -4.74 6.81
CA MET A 31 -10.08 -5.44 5.51
C MET A 31 -11.01 -6.64 5.64
N VAL A 32 -11.90 -6.83 4.66
CA VAL A 32 -12.75 -8.02 4.54
C VAL A 32 -12.38 -8.74 3.25
N CYS A 33 -11.88 -9.96 3.37
CA CYS A 33 -11.41 -10.77 2.25
C CYS A 33 -11.99 -12.18 2.30
N THR A 34 -12.16 -12.76 1.11
CA THR A 34 -12.56 -14.16 0.92
C THR A 34 -11.51 -14.84 0.04
N GLY A 35 -11.04 -16.01 0.45
CA GLY A 35 -10.04 -16.75 -0.31
C GLY A 35 -10.10 -18.25 0.00
N ALA A 36 -9.84 -19.08 -1.01
CA ALA A 36 -9.81 -20.53 -0.87
C ALA A 36 -8.69 -21.03 0.06
N ALA A 37 -7.61 -20.26 0.18
CA ALA A 37 -6.48 -20.54 1.07
C ALA A 37 -6.62 -19.90 2.47
N ALA A 38 -7.82 -19.45 2.85
CA ALA A 38 -8.04 -18.87 4.18
C ALA A 38 -8.03 -19.98 5.26
N GLU A 39 -6.98 -20.00 6.08
CA GLU A 39 -6.88 -20.94 7.20
C GLU A 39 -7.78 -20.50 8.36
N ALA A 40 -8.61 -21.41 8.87
CA ALA A 40 -9.56 -21.10 9.95
C ALA A 40 -8.90 -20.75 11.30
N THR A 41 -7.66 -21.20 11.52
CA THR A 41 -6.85 -20.85 12.70
C THR A 41 -6.35 -19.41 12.64
N VAL A 42 -6.08 -18.90 11.44
CA VAL A 42 -5.58 -17.54 11.20
C VAL A 42 -6.73 -16.56 10.96
N CYS A 43 -7.77 -16.97 10.25
CA CYS A 43 -8.94 -16.15 9.93
C CYS A 43 -10.23 -16.92 10.29
N PRO A 44 -10.61 -16.97 11.58
CA PRO A 44 -11.81 -17.69 11.99
C PRO A 44 -13.08 -17.05 11.42
N ARG A 45 -14.04 -17.89 11.05
CA ARG A 45 -15.29 -17.43 10.45
C ARG A 45 -16.09 -16.58 11.46
N ARG A 46 -16.55 -15.41 11.02
CA ARG A 46 -17.34 -14.44 11.82
C ARG A 46 -16.60 -13.87 13.04
N THR A 47 -15.28 -13.94 13.08
CA THR A 47 -14.49 -13.35 14.16
C THR A 47 -13.45 -12.40 13.56
N PRO A 48 -13.57 -11.08 13.77
CA PRO A 48 -12.53 -10.14 13.36
C PRO A 48 -11.28 -10.36 14.22
N VAL A 49 -10.11 -10.29 13.60
CA VAL A 49 -8.80 -10.43 14.26
C VAL A 49 -7.94 -9.21 13.96
N LEU A 50 -7.26 -8.68 14.97
CA LEU A 50 -6.26 -7.62 14.80
C LEU A 50 -4.92 -8.29 14.45
N ARG A 51 -4.33 -7.89 13.33
CA ARG A 51 -3.01 -8.36 12.89
C ARG A 51 -2.05 -7.17 12.97
N ALA A 52 -0.86 -7.40 13.52
CA ALA A 52 0.20 -6.38 13.51
C ALA A 52 0.64 -6.13 12.06
N ALA A 53 1.02 -4.88 11.78
CA ALA A 53 1.69 -4.50 10.53
C ALA A 53 3.13 -5.00 10.49
#